data_AF-A0A060LTH0-F1
#
_entry.id   AF-A0A060LTH0-F1
#
_cell.length_a   1.000
_cell.length_b   1.000
_cell.length_c   1.000
_cell.angle_alpha   90.00
_cell.angle_beta   90.00
_cell.angle_gamma   90.00
#
_symmetry.space_group_name_H-M   'P 1'
#
loop_
_entity.id
_entity.type
_entity.pdbx_description
1 polymer ?
#
loop_
_entity_poly.entity_id
_entity_poly.type
_entity_poly.pdbx_seq_one_letter_code
_entity_poly.pdbx_strand_id
1 'polypeptide(L)'
;MYLKNIVLCDESNETKISVESLCITEMFQWELKKKIKTNNIEGVFIHCGNYKEISILREEQEEYSVLMPKKSLDLLLPFNKKEYNLASNEKKKELLTEALVRGVNFLIKNKQWDAEYIEGAFKSMYKKKFIHHFRPWKKTPSPNANYKAYPMLKFELDYFELEIVIEARGKIVLKKLIKTIDPDLDKLWYYMKELRWIKNDEVALYTRAHKETYMSVKI
;
A
#
# COMPACT_ATOMS: atom_id res chain seq x y z
N MET A 1 19.15 9.00 4.64
CA MET A 1 18.04 8.19 5.17
C MET A 1 17.03 7.97 4.05
N TYR A 2 16.00 7.14 4.25
CA TYR A 2 14.98 6.94 3.23
C TYR A 2 13.59 6.98 3.86
N LEU A 3 12.63 7.58 3.15
CA LEU A 3 11.22 7.46 3.49
C LEU A 3 10.80 5.99 3.41
N LYS A 4 10.20 5.49 4.48
CA LYS A 4 9.68 4.13 4.64
C LYS A 4 8.17 4.10 4.52
N ASN A 5 7.48 5.13 5.02
CA ASN A 5 6.03 5.16 5.04
C ASN A 5 5.49 6.58 4.81
N ILE A 6 4.38 6.64 4.11
CA ILE A 6 3.54 7.83 3.99
C ILE A 6 2.09 7.42 4.24
N VAL A 7 1.42 8.13 5.13
CA VAL A 7 0.08 7.78 5.60
C VAL A 7 -0.80 9.00 5.50
N LEU A 8 -2.02 8.83 4.97
CA LEU A 8 -3.09 9.81 5.16
C LEU A 8 -3.89 9.37 6.38
N CYS A 9 -4.14 10.27 7.32
CA CYS A 9 -4.86 9.97 8.54
C CYS A 9 -5.90 11.03 8.88
N ASP A 10 -6.88 10.63 9.67
CA ASP A 10 -7.87 11.53 10.26
C ASP A 10 -7.90 11.30 11.78
N GLU A 11 -7.45 12.28 12.56
CA GLU A 11 -7.42 12.19 14.02
C GLU A 11 -8.80 12.35 14.68
N SER A 12 -9.81 12.86 13.96
CA SER A 12 -11.15 13.06 14.55
C SER A 12 -12.00 11.78 14.60
N ASN A 13 -11.54 10.69 13.95
CA ASN A 13 -12.30 9.45 13.78
C ASN A 13 -13.68 9.63 13.09
N GLU A 14 -13.92 10.74 12.39
CA GLU A 14 -15.15 11.00 11.64
C GLU A 14 -15.18 10.32 10.25
N THR A 15 -14.02 9.80 9.83
CA THR A 15 -13.84 9.16 8.52
C THR A 15 -13.03 7.87 8.67
N LYS A 16 -12.99 7.09 7.59
CA LYS A 16 -12.12 5.90 7.48
C LYS A 16 -10.85 6.18 6.67
N ILE A 17 -10.43 7.45 6.53
CA ILE A 17 -9.28 7.85 5.71
C ILE A 17 -8.02 7.05 6.05
N SER A 18 -7.72 6.86 7.35
CA SER A 18 -6.54 6.11 7.80
C SER A 18 -6.46 4.68 7.25
N VAL A 19 -7.62 4.06 7.01
CA VAL A 19 -7.76 2.68 6.54
C VAL A 19 -7.95 2.64 5.01
N GLU A 20 -8.91 3.43 4.51
CA GLU A 20 -9.27 3.47 3.08
C GLU A 20 -8.09 4.00 2.22
N SER A 21 -7.25 4.87 2.76
CA SER A 21 -6.08 5.41 2.05
C SER A 21 -4.95 4.41 1.83
N LEU A 22 -4.93 3.26 2.51
CA LEU A 22 -3.88 2.25 2.37
C LEU A 22 -3.73 1.81 0.91
N CYS A 23 -4.83 1.65 0.17
CA CYS A 23 -4.75 1.28 -1.24
C CYS A 23 -4.05 2.34 -2.11
N ILE A 24 -4.14 3.62 -1.73
CA ILE A 24 -3.54 4.75 -2.44
C ILE A 24 -2.09 4.94 -2.04
N THR A 25 -1.80 4.93 -0.74
CA THR A 25 -0.43 5.13 -0.22
C THR A 25 0.48 3.96 -0.57
N GLU A 26 -0.01 2.72 -0.56
CA GLU A 26 0.74 1.55 -1.01
C GLU A 26 0.96 1.57 -2.52
N MET A 27 -0.05 1.99 -3.30
CA MET A 27 0.13 2.17 -4.74
C MET A 27 1.20 3.22 -5.05
N PHE A 28 1.20 4.35 -4.35
CA PHE A 28 2.23 5.37 -4.50
C PHE A 28 3.62 4.80 -4.20
N GLN A 29 3.77 4.14 -3.05
CA GLN A 29 5.03 3.49 -2.66
C GLN A 29 5.50 2.45 -3.68
N TRP A 30 4.57 1.71 -4.28
CA TRP A 30 4.86 0.72 -5.32
C TRP A 30 5.30 1.38 -6.64
N GLU A 31 4.60 2.42 -7.09
CA GLU A 31 4.90 3.11 -8.35
C GLU A 31 6.18 3.95 -8.29
N LEU A 32 6.61 4.36 -7.09
CA LEU A 32 7.92 4.95 -6.87
C LEU A 32 9.03 4.01 -7.42
N LYS A 33 9.03 2.70 -7.12
CA LYS A 33 10.07 1.70 -7.51
C LYS A 33 11.46 1.90 -6.89
N LYS A 34 11.75 3.07 -6.31
CA LYS A 34 12.94 3.40 -5.51
C LYS A 34 12.52 4.05 -4.19
N LYS A 35 13.45 4.21 -3.27
CA LYS A 35 13.20 4.90 -2.01
C LYS A 35 13.46 6.40 -2.15
N ILE A 36 12.60 7.24 -1.60
CA ILE A 36 12.83 8.69 -1.53
C ILE A 36 13.94 8.94 -0.52
N LYS A 37 15.05 9.52 -0.94
CA LYS A 37 16.14 9.89 -0.02
C LYS A 37 15.71 11.10 0.80
N THR A 38 15.89 10.98 2.10
CA THR A 38 15.57 12.01 3.08
C THR A 38 16.80 12.28 3.95
N ASN A 39 16.83 13.46 4.57
CA ASN A 39 17.90 13.82 5.50
C ASN A 39 17.77 13.00 6.79
N ASN A 40 16.60 13.04 7.41
CA ASN A 40 16.32 12.53 8.75
C ASN A 40 14.86 12.06 8.95
N ILE A 41 14.05 12.01 7.89
CA ILE A 41 12.63 11.62 7.95
C ILE A 41 12.47 10.20 7.38
N GLU A 42 11.91 9.28 8.15
CA GLU A 42 11.53 7.94 7.71
C GLU A 42 10.02 7.78 7.52
N GLY A 43 9.20 8.63 8.16
CA GLY A 43 7.74 8.55 8.06
C GLY A 43 7.07 9.90 7.88
N VAL A 44 6.00 9.95 7.11
CA VAL A 44 5.18 11.15 6.91
C VAL A 44 3.73 10.81 7.22
N PHE A 45 3.14 11.58 8.13
CA PHE A 45 1.73 11.47 8.51
C PHE A 45 1.02 12.74 8.05
N ILE A 46 0.12 12.58 7.09
CA ILE A 46 -0.66 13.67 6.51
C ILE A 46 -2.04 13.64 7.15
N HIS A 47 -2.26 14.54 8.09
CA HIS A 47 -3.49 14.72 8.84
C HIS A 47 -4.50 15.48 7.99
N CYS A 48 -5.49 14.76 7.46
CA CYS A 48 -6.57 15.29 6.64
C CYS A 48 -7.68 15.86 7.54
N GLY A 49 -7.82 17.19 7.58
CA GLY A 49 -8.70 17.85 8.54
C GLY A 49 -9.24 19.20 8.08
N ASN A 50 -10.00 19.86 8.97
CA ASN A 50 -10.51 21.21 8.74
C ASN A 50 -9.44 22.26 9.13
N TYR A 51 -8.36 22.29 8.37
CA TYR A 51 -7.28 23.26 8.53
C TYR A 51 -7.41 24.39 7.51
N LYS A 52 -6.87 25.57 7.82
CA LYS A 52 -6.89 26.72 6.90
C LYS A 52 -5.95 26.55 5.72
N GLU A 53 -4.76 26.01 5.98
CA GLU A 53 -3.69 25.84 4.99
C GLU A 53 -2.88 24.58 5.28
N ILE A 54 -2.04 24.19 4.33
CA ILE A 54 -1.10 23.08 4.51
C ILE A 54 0.07 23.59 5.36
N SER A 55 0.36 22.92 6.47
CA SER A 55 1.46 23.32 7.36
C SER A 55 2.10 22.12 8.04
N ILE A 56 3.35 22.28 8.47
CA ILE A 56 4.07 21.26 9.23
C ILE A 56 3.73 21.48 10.71
N LEU A 57 3.11 20.49 11.34
CA LEU A 57 2.80 20.55 12.77
C LEU A 57 4.04 20.25 13.61
N ARG A 58 4.77 19.18 13.24
CA ARG A 58 5.94 18.67 13.95
C ARG A 58 6.94 18.06 12.98
N GLU A 59 8.21 18.26 13.29
CA GLU A 59 9.34 17.67 12.57
C GLU A 59 10.16 16.77 13.49
N GLU A 60 10.73 15.70 12.92
CA GLU A 60 11.91 15.04 13.45
C GLU A 60 11.79 14.54 14.90
N GLN A 61 10.73 13.79 15.19
CA GLN A 61 10.56 13.19 16.53
C GLN A 61 11.76 12.26 16.86
N GLU A 62 12.66 12.69 17.75
CA GLU A 62 13.81 11.90 18.19
C GLU A 62 13.43 10.83 19.24
N GLU A 63 12.34 11.09 19.97
CA GLU A 63 11.75 10.18 20.95
C GLU A 63 10.63 9.34 20.35
N TYR A 64 10.56 8.09 20.80
CA TYR A 64 9.50 7.18 20.37
C TYR A 64 8.25 7.50 21.20
N SER A 65 7.23 8.07 20.57
CA SER A 65 5.89 8.08 21.14
C SER A 65 5.25 6.72 20.83
N VAL A 66 4.48 6.16 21.76
CA VAL A 66 3.67 4.95 21.50
C VAL A 66 2.80 5.12 20.24
N LEU A 67 2.44 6.36 19.92
CA LEU A 67 1.58 6.71 18.80
C LEU A 67 2.36 7.05 17.52
N MET A 68 3.65 7.41 17.61
CA MET A 68 4.41 7.91 16.46
C MET A 68 5.85 7.38 16.42
N PRO A 69 6.26 6.77 15.29
CA PRO A 69 7.63 6.34 15.10
C PRO A 69 8.61 7.51 15.20
N LYS A 70 9.81 7.23 15.70
CA LYS A 70 10.95 8.15 15.59
C LYS A 70 11.16 8.56 14.13
N LYS A 71 11.70 9.75 13.90
CA LYS A 71 12.02 10.29 12.57
C LYS A 71 10.78 10.44 11.70
N SER A 72 9.68 10.87 12.29
CA SER A 72 8.43 11.17 11.58
C SER A 72 8.23 12.67 11.40
N LEU A 73 7.43 13.03 10.39
CA LEU A 73 6.94 14.38 10.13
C LEU A 73 5.41 14.37 10.10
N ASP A 74 4.80 15.34 10.77
CA ASP A 74 3.36 15.57 10.78
C ASP A 74 2.99 16.77 9.90
N LEU A 75 2.14 16.52 8.90
CA LEU A 75 1.64 17.52 7.98
C LEU A 75 0.14 17.71 8.17
N LEU A 76 -0.31 18.93 8.45
CA LEU A 76 -1.72 19.28 8.45
C LEU A 76 -2.16 19.59 7.02
N LEU A 77 -3.26 18.97 6.58
CA LEU A 77 -3.77 19.11 5.22
C LEU A 77 -5.27 19.45 5.23
N PRO A 78 -5.68 20.63 4.72
CA PRO A 78 -7.09 20.96 4.52
C PRO A 78 -7.78 19.92 3.63
N PHE A 79 -8.82 19.28 4.14
CA PHE A 79 -9.54 18.20 3.46
C PHE A 79 -11.05 18.24 3.74
N ASN A 80 -11.85 18.16 2.68
CA ASN A 80 -13.31 18.21 2.78
C ASN A 80 -13.90 16.83 3.17
N LYS A 81 -13.95 16.56 4.47
CA LYS A 81 -14.49 15.29 5.01
C LYS A 81 -15.94 15.03 4.63
N LYS A 82 -16.76 16.09 4.52
CA LYS A 82 -18.18 15.97 4.18
C LYS A 82 -18.35 15.44 2.75
N GLU A 83 -17.60 16.02 1.81
CA GLU A 83 -17.57 15.54 0.42
C GLU A 83 -17.05 14.12 0.35
N TYR A 84 -15.96 13.81 1.05
CA TYR A 84 -15.40 12.46 1.11
C TYR A 84 -16.39 11.41 1.60
N ASN A 85 -17.12 11.69 2.67
CA ASN A 85 -18.09 10.75 3.25
C ASN A 85 -19.29 10.49 2.31
N LEU A 86 -19.64 11.45 1.45
CA LEU A 86 -20.74 11.33 0.48
C LEU A 86 -20.30 10.82 -0.89
N ALA A 87 -19.00 10.71 -1.14
CA ALA A 87 -18.44 10.33 -2.42
C ALA A 87 -18.56 8.82 -2.70
N SER A 88 -18.65 8.46 -4.00
CA SER A 88 -18.49 7.08 -4.45
C SER A 88 -17.07 6.58 -4.19
N ASN A 89 -16.86 5.26 -4.20
CA ASN A 89 -15.51 4.68 -4.02
C ASN A 89 -14.50 5.20 -5.05
N GLU A 90 -14.91 5.35 -6.31
CA GLU A 90 -14.06 5.93 -7.35
C GLU A 90 -13.67 7.37 -7.00
N LYS A 91 -14.65 8.19 -6.58
CA LYS A 91 -14.38 9.58 -6.22
C LYS A 91 -13.56 9.70 -4.93
N LYS A 92 -13.76 8.81 -3.95
CA LYS A 92 -12.91 8.75 -2.76
C LYS A 92 -11.45 8.48 -3.11
N LYS A 93 -11.16 7.55 -4.03
CA LYS A 93 -9.78 7.29 -4.48
C LYS A 93 -9.15 8.52 -5.12
N GLU A 94 -9.90 9.28 -5.91
CA GLU A 94 -9.45 10.57 -6.46
C GLU A 94 -9.12 11.57 -5.35
N LEU A 95 -10.06 11.80 -4.43
CA LEU A 95 -9.89 12.75 -3.33
C LEU A 95 -8.67 12.40 -2.44
N LEU A 96 -8.49 11.12 -2.12
CA LEU A 96 -7.33 10.65 -1.35
C LEU A 96 -6.03 10.81 -2.13
N THR A 97 -6.04 10.55 -3.44
CA THR A 97 -4.85 10.75 -4.28
C THR A 97 -4.50 12.23 -4.39
N GLU A 98 -5.47 13.11 -4.58
CA GLU A 98 -5.27 14.56 -4.60
C GLU A 98 -4.72 15.07 -3.26
N ALA A 99 -5.23 14.55 -2.14
CA ALA A 99 -4.70 14.85 -0.82
C ALA A 99 -3.23 14.45 -0.67
N LEU A 100 -2.88 13.23 -1.11
CA LEU A 100 -1.51 12.75 -1.13
C LEU A 100 -0.61 13.61 -2.01
N VAL A 101 -1.04 13.93 -3.24
CA VAL A 101 -0.30 14.79 -4.18
C VAL A 101 -0.06 16.16 -3.56
N ARG A 102 -1.08 16.79 -2.99
CA ARG A 102 -0.94 18.11 -2.34
C ARG A 102 0.05 18.07 -1.18
N GLY A 103 -0.06 17.08 -0.30
CA GLY A 103 0.83 16.94 0.84
C GLY A 103 2.28 16.68 0.42
N VAL A 104 2.49 15.77 -0.52
CA VAL A 104 3.84 15.46 -1.04
C VAL A 104 4.44 16.63 -1.81
N ASN A 105 3.67 17.34 -2.63
CA ASN A 105 4.15 18.52 -3.35
C ASN A 105 4.55 19.65 -2.39
N PHE A 106 3.82 19.81 -1.29
CA PHE A 106 4.23 20.73 -0.24
C PHE A 106 5.59 20.32 0.35
N LEU A 107 5.79 19.02 0.61
CA LEU A 107 7.06 18.51 1.15
C LEU A 107 8.22 18.61 0.14
N ILE A 108 7.99 18.39 -1.15
CA ILE A 108 8.99 18.59 -2.21
C ILE A 108 9.55 20.02 -2.15
N LYS A 109 8.66 21.02 -2.08
CA LYS A 109 9.04 22.44 -2.03
C LYS A 109 9.81 22.81 -0.77
N ASN A 110 9.45 22.24 0.38
CA ASN A 110 10.03 22.60 1.67
C ASN A 110 11.24 21.74 2.09
N LYS A 111 11.37 20.52 1.55
CA LYS A 111 12.40 19.54 1.96
C LYS A 111 13.34 19.11 0.82
N GLN A 112 13.23 19.76 -0.36
CA GLN A 112 14.10 19.52 -1.53
C GLN A 112 14.13 18.04 -1.96
N TRP A 113 12.98 17.37 -1.90
CA TRP A 113 12.87 16.00 -2.41
C TRP A 113 12.88 16.00 -3.95
N ASP A 114 13.30 14.88 -4.53
CA ASP A 114 13.36 14.68 -5.98
C ASP A 114 11.95 14.72 -6.60
N ALA A 115 11.60 15.87 -7.18
CA ALA A 115 10.28 16.13 -7.74
C ALA A 115 9.97 15.27 -8.96
N GLU A 116 10.92 15.14 -9.90
CA GLU A 116 10.71 14.45 -11.18
C GLU A 116 10.31 12.98 -10.93
N TYR A 117 11.03 12.36 -10.01
CA TYR A 117 10.80 10.99 -9.63
C TYR A 117 9.42 10.76 -8.97
N ILE A 118 9.04 11.65 -8.04
CA ILE A 118 7.75 11.57 -7.33
C ILE A 118 6.58 11.84 -8.28
N GLU A 119 6.71 12.84 -9.16
CA GLU A 119 5.70 13.13 -10.18
C GLU A 119 5.50 11.96 -11.15
N GLY A 120 6.58 11.23 -11.48
CA GLY A 120 6.52 10.01 -12.27
C GLY A 120 5.67 8.90 -11.63
N ALA A 121 5.73 8.76 -10.30
CA ALA A 121 4.89 7.82 -9.56
C ALA A 121 3.40 8.20 -9.64
N PHE A 122 3.07 9.48 -9.41
CA PHE A 122 1.69 9.95 -9.55
C PHE A 122 1.14 9.77 -10.96
N LYS A 123 1.91 10.13 -12.00
CA LYS A 123 1.54 9.88 -13.41
C LYS A 123 1.21 8.40 -13.66
N SER A 124 1.99 7.49 -13.07
CA SER A 124 1.75 6.05 -13.17
C SER A 124 0.47 5.61 -12.45
N MET A 125 0.17 6.20 -11.29
CA MET A 125 -1.08 5.95 -10.57
C MET A 125 -2.31 6.39 -11.35
N TYR A 126 -2.31 7.62 -11.90
CA TYR A 126 -3.39 8.15 -12.74
C TYR A 126 -3.60 7.27 -13.99
N LYS A 127 -2.52 6.86 -14.67
CA LYS A 127 -2.61 5.95 -15.83
C LYS A 127 -3.29 4.62 -15.50
N LYS A 128 -3.09 4.12 -14.28
CA LYS A 128 -3.70 2.89 -13.76
C LYS A 128 -5.10 3.10 -13.17
N LYS A 129 -5.64 4.32 -13.19
CA LYS A 129 -6.94 4.68 -12.60
C LYS A 129 -7.09 4.22 -11.16
N PHE A 130 -6.00 4.30 -10.39
CA PHE A 130 -5.95 3.90 -8.97
C PHE A 130 -6.33 2.43 -8.72
N ILE A 131 -6.13 1.56 -9.71
CA ILE A 131 -6.26 0.11 -9.56
C ILE A 131 -4.90 -0.44 -9.13
N HIS A 132 -4.77 -0.75 -7.84
CA HIS A 132 -3.54 -1.29 -7.28
C HIS A 132 -3.57 -2.82 -7.27
N HIS A 133 -3.16 -3.42 -8.38
CA HIS A 133 -3.06 -4.87 -8.55
C HIS A 133 -1.61 -5.23 -8.87
N PHE A 134 -0.95 -5.96 -7.95
CA PHE A 134 0.50 -6.14 -8.00
C PHE A 134 0.96 -7.49 -7.45
N ARG A 135 2.14 -7.89 -7.90
CA ARG A 135 2.81 -9.12 -7.48
C ARG A 135 3.92 -8.75 -6.48
N PRO A 136 3.72 -8.97 -5.16
CA PRO A 136 4.74 -8.62 -4.17
C PRO A 136 5.97 -9.53 -4.22
N TRP A 137 5.81 -10.78 -4.68
CA TRP A 137 6.88 -11.80 -4.63
C TRP A 137 7.42 -12.17 -6.01
N LYS A 138 8.60 -12.79 -6.03
CA LYS A 138 9.12 -13.44 -7.23
C LYS A 138 8.30 -14.70 -7.53
N LYS A 139 8.37 -15.15 -8.78
CA LYS A 139 7.73 -16.40 -9.21
C LYS A 139 8.48 -17.59 -8.61
N THR A 140 7.77 -18.51 -7.97
CA THR A 140 8.32 -19.76 -7.44
C THR A 140 8.10 -20.88 -8.45
N PRO A 141 9.15 -21.52 -8.99
CA PRO A 141 9.00 -22.63 -9.94
C PRO A 141 8.51 -23.91 -9.25
N SER A 142 7.73 -24.73 -9.96
CA SER A 142 7.37 -26.08 -9.53
C SER A 142 8.59 -27.01 -9.51
N PRO A 143 8.55 -28.14 -8.78
CA PRO A 143 9.69 -29.07 -8.71
C PRO A 143 10.13 -29.60 -10.08
N ASN A 144 9.17 -29.82 -10.99
CA ASN A 144 9.45 -30.20 -12.39
C ASN A 144 9.64 -29.01 -13.35
N ALA A 145 9.68 -27.78 -12.84
CA ALA A 145 9.84 -26.53 -13.59
C ALA A 145 8.80 -26.23 -14.70
N ASN A 146 7.72 -27.02 -14.79
CA ASN A 146 6.66 -26.81 -15.78
C ASN A 146 5.78 -25.59 -15.46
N TYR A 147 5.70 -25.24 -14.18
CA TYR A 147 4.84 -24.16 -13.69
C TYR A 147 5.61 -23.16 -12.84
N LYS A 148 5.05 -21.96 -12.73
CA LYS A 148 5.52 -20.89 -11.86
C LYS A 148 4.34 -20.28 -11.14
N ALA A 149 4.40 -20.22 -9.81
CA ALA A 149 3.33 -19.66 -8.99
C ALA A 149 3.78 -18.40 -8.26
N TYR A 150 2.85 -17.50 -7.96
CA TYR A 150 3.08 -16.32 -7.14
C TYR A 150 1.77 -15.82 -6.53
N PRO A 151 1.81 -15.18 -5.33
CA PRO A 151 0.66 -14.44 -4.85
C PRO A 151 0.47 -13.17 -5.66
N MET A 152 -0.78 -12.80 -5.86
CA MET A 152 -1.19 -11.55 -6.49
C MET A 152 -2.13 -10.83 -5.52
N LEU A 153 -1.93 -9.52 -5.38
CA LEU A 153 -2.68 -8.67 -4.46
C LEU A 153 -3.43 -7.60 -5.21
N LYS A 154 -4.69 -7.40 -4.87
CA LYS A 154 -5.48 -6.24 -5.30
C LYS A 154 -5.95 -5.48 -4.07
N PHE A 155 -5.60 -4.20 -3.98
CA PHE A 155 -6.04 -3.34 -2.89
C PHE A 155 -7.19 -2.45 -3.34
N GLU A 156 -8.30 -2.51 -2.60
CA GLU A 156 -9.45 -1.61 -2.68
C GLU A 156 -9.60 -0.82 -1.37
N LEU A 157 -10.53 0.14 -1.34
CA LEU A 157 -10.73 1.00 -0.17
C LEU A 157 -11.20 0.19 1.06
N ASP A 158 -12.07 -0.80 0.83
CA ASP A 158 -12.82 -1.52 1.84
C ASP A 158 -12.42 -2.99 1.98
N TYR A 159 -11.56 -3.49 1.08
CA TYR A 159 -11.02 -4.85 1.16
C TYR A 159 -9.72 -5.01 0.36
N PHE A 160 -8.95 -6.04 0.70
CA PHE A 160 -7.84 -6.55 -0.10
C PHE A 160 -8.18 -7.96 -0.62
N GLU A 161 -7.84 -8.26 -1.86
CA GLU A 161 -7.91 -9.61 -2.42
C GLU A 161 -6.52 -10.22 -2.49
N LEU A 162 -6.41 -11.44 -1.97
CA LEU A 162 -5.24 -12.30 -2.09
C LEU A 162 -5.57 -13.45 -3.02
N GLU A 163 -4.83 -13.53 -4.12
CA GLU A 163 -4.97 -14.57 -5.13
C GLU A 163 -3.66 -15.35 -5.29
N ILE A 164 -3.76 -16.60 -5.75
CA ILE A 164 -2.62 -17.34 -6.28
C ILE A 164 -2.77 -17.42 -7.79
N VAL A 165 -1.70 -17.05 -8.48
CA VAL A 165 -1.58 -17.15 -9.93
C VAL A 165 -0.55 -18.21 -10.26
N ILE A 166 -0.91 -19.12 -11.16
CA ILE A 166 -0.01 -20.13 -11.73
C ILE A 166 0.11 -19.87 -13.22
N GLU A 167 1.35 -19.86 -13.71
CA GLU A 167 1.69 -19.73 -15.11
C GLU A 167 2.40 -20.99 -15.64
N ALA A 168 2.12 -21.32 -16.90
CA ALA A 168 2.91 -22.26 -17.71
C ALA A 168 3.44 -21.54 -18.95
N ARG A 169 4.75 -21.64 -19.21
CA ARG A 169 5.41 -20.97 -20.37
C ARG A 169 5.06 -19.48 -20.50
N GLY A 170 4.91 -18.79 -19.36
CA GLY A 170 4.61 -17.35 -19.30
C GLY A 170 3.13 -16.98 -19.50
N LYS A 171 2.23 -17.95 -19.68
CA LYS A 171 0.78 -17.73 -19.75
C LYS A 171 0.13 -18.15 -18.44
N ILE A 172 -0.82 -17.36 -17.95
CA ILE A 172 -1.63 -17.72 -16.78
C ILE A 172 -2.48 -18.95 -17.14
N VAL A 173 -2.28 -20.04 -16.40
CA VAL A 173 -3.08 -21.27 -16.52
C VAL A 173 -4.13 -21.37 -15.41
N LEU A 174 -3.88 -20.73 -14.27
CA LEU A 174 -4.83 -20.67 -13.17
C LEU A 174 -4.68 -19.36 -12.41
N LYS A 175 -5.82 -18.76 -12.05
CA LYS A 175 -5.91 -17.63 -11.13
C LYS A 175 -7.03 -17.93 -10.15
N LYS A 176 -6.70 -18.04 -8.87
CA LYS A 176 -7.67 -18.40 -7.83
C LYS A 176 -7.64 -17.39 -6.69
N LEU A 177 -8.80 -16.80 -6.39
CA LEU A 177 -9.00 -16.03 -5.17
C LEU A 177 -8.88 -16.96 -3.96
N ILE A 178 -8.00 -16.60 -3.05
CA ILE A 178 -7.70 -17.37 -1.84
C ILE A 178 -8.40 -16.75 -0.64
N LYS A 179 -8.38 -15.42 -0.55
CA LYS A 179 -9.01 -14.71 0.56
C LYS A 179 -9.34 -13.27 0.21
N THR A 180 -10.46 -12.80 0.73
CA THR A 180 -10.77 -11.37 0.87
C THR A 180 -10.49 -10.98 2.32
N ILE A 181 -9.79 -9.89 2.52
CA ILE A 181 -9.26 -9.46 3.83
C ILE A 181 -9.67 -8.01 4.03
N ASP A 182 -9.99 -7.63 5.27
CA ASP A 182 -10.14 -6.21 5.62
C ASP A 182 -8.87 -5.43 5.22
N PRO A 183 -8.96 -4.13 4.93
CA PRO A 183 -7.83 -3.27 4.57
C PRO A 183 -6.89 -3.05 5.77
N ASP A 184 -6.08 -4.06 6.05
CA ASP A 184 -5.17 -4.16 7.17
C ASP A 184 -3.93 -4.95 6.71
N LEU A 185 -2.81 -4.26 6.62
CA LEU A 185 -1.56 -4.83 6.13
C LEU A 185 -1.03 -5.94 7.05
N ASP A 186 -1.23 -5.84 8.36
CA ASP A 186 -0.77 -6.87 9.30
C ASP A 186 -1.58 -8.16 9.16
N LYS A 187 -2.91 -8.02 9.02
CA LYS A 187 -3.78 -9.17 8.67
C LYS A 187 -3.39 -9.76 7.33
N LEU A 188 -3.07 -8.95 6.32
CA LEU A 188 -2.62 -9.43 5.03
C LEU A 188 -1.33 -10.25 5.15
N TRP A 189 -0.31 -9.70 5.81
CA TRP A 189 0.98 -10.36 5.97
C TRP A 189 0.93 -11.60 6.84
N TYR A 190 -0.05 -11.71 7.73
CA TYR A 190 -0.35 -12.95 8.43
C TYR A 190 -0.66 -14.10 7.45
N TYR A 191 -1.41 -13.85 6.38
CA TYR A 191 -1.76 -14.87 5.37
C TYR A 191 -0.68 -15.11 4.32
N MET A 192 0.39 -14.32 4.32
CA MET A 192 1.47 -14.37 3.33
C MET A 192 2.83 -14.62 3.98
N LYS A 193 3.02 -15.81 4.57
CA LYS A 193 4.32 -16.21 5.12
C LYS A 193 5.26 -16.74 4.04
N GLU A 194 4.82 -17.76 3.30
CA GLU A 194 5.65 -18.48 2.35
C GLU A 194 4.77 -19.13 1.26
N LEU A 195 5.23 -19.09 0.00
CA LEU A 195 4.63 -19.83 -1.10
C LEU A 195 5.54 -21.00 -1.48
N ARG A 196 5.04 -22.23 -1.35
CA ARG A 196 5.81 -23.46 -1.58
C ARG A 196 5.00 -24.45 -2.40
N TRP A 197 5.65 -25.09 -3.37
CA TRP A 197 5.07 -26.22 -4.09
C TRP A 197 5.14 -27.46 -3.20
N ILE A 198 3.99 -28.08 -2.94
CA ILE A 198 3.90 -29.35 -2.20
C ILE A 198 4.02 -30.53 -3.18
N LYS A 199 3.56 -30.34 -4.42
CA LYS A 199 3.69 -31.31 -5.52
C LYS A 199 4.03 -30.59 -6.83
N ASN A 200 4.16 -31.35 -7.91
CA ASN A 200 4.37 -30.82 -9.26
C ASN A 200 3.22 -29.93 -9.76
N ASP A 201 2.01 -30.15 -9.26
CA ASP A 201 0.74 -29.55 -9.69
C ASP A 201 -0.02 -28.85 -8.56
N GLU A 202 0.55 -28.82 -7.35
CA GLU A 202 -0.07 -28.24 -6.15
C GLU A 202 0.87 -27.27 -5.44
N VAL A 203 0.40 -26.04 -5.25
CA VAL A 203 1.12 -24.98 -4.54
C VAL A 203 0.32 -24.51 -3.33
N ALA A 204 1.01 -24.21 -2.23
CA ALA A 204 0.42 -23.75 -0.99
C ALA A 204 1.00 -22.41 -0.55
N LEU A 205 0.12 -21.54 -0.05
CA LEU A 205 0.48 -20.31 0.63
C LEU A 205 0.27 -20.49 2.13
N TYR A 206 1.37 -20.50 2.88
CA TYR A 206 1.41 -20.71 4.31
C TYR A 206 1.11 -19.41 5.06
N THR A 207 0.42 -19.53 6.19
CA THR A 207 0.19 -18.42 7.12
C THR A 207 1.27 -18.35 8.20
N ARG A 208 1.29 -17.26 8.98
CA ARG A 208 2.18 -17.08 10.14
C ARG A 208 1.74 -17.84 11.40
N ALA A 209 0.69 -18.65 11.35
CA ALA A 209 0.24 -19.43 12.51
C ALA A 209 1.32 -20.38 13.07
N HIS A 210 1.22 -20.70 14.36
CA HIS A 210 2.12 -21.65 15.06
C HIS A 210 1.96 -23.12 14.59
N LYS A 211 0.90 -23.44 13.83
CA LYS A 211 0.70 -24.73 13.14
C LYS A 211 0.71 -24.47 11.64
N GLU A 212 1.18 -25.42 10.82
CA GLU A 212 1.29 -25.29 9.34
C GLU A 212 -0.08 -25.16 8.65
N THR A 213 -0.79 -24.08 8.89
CA THR A 213 -2.03 -23.75 8.18
C THR A 213 -1.65 -23.09 6.86
N TYR A 214 -2.20 -23.61 5.79
CA TYR A 214 -1.98 -23.12 4.45
C TYR A 214 -3.26 -23.18 3.63
N MET A 215 -3.26 -22.44 2.53
CA MET A 215 -4.30 -22.50 1.51
C MET A 215 -3.62 -23.02 0.24
N SER A 216 -4.04 -24.18 -0.26
CA SER A 216 -3.46 -24.77 -1.47
C SER A 216 -4.35 -24.63 -2.69
N VAL A 217 -3.69 -24.63 -3.84
CA VAL A 217 -4.30 -24.57 -5.15
C VAL A 217 -3.66 -25.65 -6.00
N LYS A 218 -4.52 -26.44 -6.64
CA LYS A 218 -4.13 -27.46 -7.60
C LYS A 218 -4.52 -27.01 -9.00
N ILE A 219 -3.63 -27.26 -9.97
CA ILE A 219 -3.89 -27.08 -11.41
C ILE A 219 -4.93 -28.08 -11.89
#